data_AF-A0AAV4SJF2-F1
#
_entry.id   AF-A0AAV4SJF2-F1
#
_cell.length_a   1.000
_cell.length_b   1.000
_cell.length_c   1.000
_cell.angle_alpha   90.00
_cell.angle_beta   90.00
_cell.angle_gamma   90.00
#
_symmetry.space_group_name_H-M   'P 1'
#
loop_
_entity.id
_entity.type
_entity.pdbx_description
1 polymer ?
#
loop_
_entity_poly.entity_id
_entity_poly.type
_entity_poly.pdbx_seq_one_letter_code
_entity_poly.pdbx_strand_id
1 'polypeptide(L)'
;MIAKEHHHHHPQPYKFGYEIKDHHGSQHRHEHGDGHGHVQGNYGFTDHRGIHREVHYVADKQGFRATVKTNEPGTANQDPAHVKLHSNAHHAQHHDGHHQQEHHQHHGHHHHGHVQVHHQQGHHGHHHG
;
A
#
# COMPACT_ATOMS: atom_id res chain seq x y z
N MET A 1 44.44 -18.08 -22.40
CA MET A 1 43.30 -17.80 -21.52
C MET A 1 42.91 -16.35 -21.73
N ILE A 2 41.68 -16.04 -22.13
CA ILE A 2 41.20 -14.66 -22.30
C ILE A 2 40.46 -14.29 -21.02
N ALA A 3 40.96 -13.31 -20.28
CA ALA A 3 40.26 -12.75 -19.13
C ALA A 3 38.98 -12.06 -19.64
N LYS A 4 37.81 -12.49 -19.15
CA LYS A 4 36.57 -11.73 -19.32
C LYS A 4 36.65 -10.51 -18.42
N GLU A 5 36.87 -9.33 -19.02
CA GLU A 5 36.60 -8.08 -18.33
C GLU A 5 35.11 -8.01 -17.99
N HIS A 6 34.79 -8.03 -16.70
CA HIS A 6 33.44 -7.77 -16.22
C HIS A 6 33.23 -6.26 -16.18
N HIS A 7 32.72 -5.68 -17.26
CA HIS A 7 32.25 -4.28 -17.24
C HIS A 7 31.16 -4.14 -16.15
N HIS A 8 31.53 -3.53 -15.03
CA HIS A 8 30.60 -3.19 -13.96
C HIS A 8 29.72 -2.04 -14.46
N HIS A 9 28.52 -2.39 -14.93
CA HIS A 9 27.52 -1.42 -15.35
C HIS A 9 26.84 -0.85 -14.10
N HIS A 10 27.50 0.13 -13.47
CA HIS A 10 26.82 0.93 -12.45
C HIS A 10 25.81 1.86 -13.13
N PRO A 11 24.59 2.00 -12.58
CA PRO A 11 23.64 2.97 -13.09
C PRO A 11 24.28 4.37 -13.06
N GLN A 12 24.04 5.16 -14.10
CA GLN A 12 24.51 6.54 -14.14
C GLN A 12 23.55 7.43 -13.33
N PRO A 13 24.06 8.52 -12.72
CA PRO A 13 23.19 9.53 -12.11
C PRO A 13 22.19 10.06 -13.13
N TYR A 14 20.97 10.31 -12.69
CA TYR A 14 19.91 10.86 -13.55
C TYR A 14 19.04 11.82 -12.76
N LYS A 15 18.34 12.69 -13.50
CA LYS A 15 17.29 13.56 -12.98
C LYS A 15 16.25 13.77 -14.05
N PHE A 16 14.99 13.61 -13.70
CA PHE A 16 13.87 13.94 -14.58
C PHE A 16 12.70 14.52 -13.80
N GLY A 17 11.79 15.14 -14.53
CA GLY A 17 10.51 15.53 -13.97
C GLY A 17 9.60 16.16 -15.02
N TYR A 18 8.33 16.30 -14.64
CA TYR A 18 7.31 16.97 -15.43
C TYR A 18 6.31 17.64 -14.50
N GLU A 19 5.59 18.61 -15.08
CA GLU A 19 4.44 19.26 -14.47
C GLU A 19 3.38 19.44 -15.56
N ILE A 20 2.15 19.03 -15.27
CA ILE A 20 0.99 19.11 -16.16
C ILE A 20 -0.09 19.87 -15.41
N LYS A 21 -0.73 20.83 -16.08
CA LYS A 21 -1.86 21.58 -15.54
C LYS A 21 -2.88 21.81 -16.64
N ASP A 22 -4.12 21.42 -16.38
CA ASP A 22 -5.25 21.58 -17.31
C ASP A 22 -6.54 21.91 -16.54
N HIS A 23 -7.68 21.87 -17.23
CA HIS A 23 -8.99 22.16 -16.65
C HIS A 23 -9.48 21.09 -15.66
N HIS A 24 -8.92 19.89 -15.70
CA HIS A 24 -9.27 18.76 -14.85
C HIS A 24 -8.39 18.66 -13.61
N GLY A 25 -7.23 19.32 -13.60
CA GLY A 25 -6.36 19.36 -12.43
C GLY A 25 -4.90 19.69 -12.72
N SER A 26 -4.03 19.31 -11.79
CA SER A 26 -2.58 19.34 -11.92
C SER A 26 -1.96 18.00 -11.55
N GLN A 27 -0.83 17.68 -12.17
CA GLN A 27 -0.01 16.50 -11.86
C GLN A 27 1.46 16.86 -11.98
N HIS A 28 2.31 16.30 -11.13
CA HIS A 28 3.75 16.51 -11.20
C HIS A 28 4.50 15.26 -10.77
N ARG A 29 5.75 15.16 -11.25
CA ARG A 29 6.73 14.22 -10.74
C ARG A 29 8.13 14.79 -10.87
N HIS A 30 8.95 14.61 -9.85
CA HIS A 30 10.39 14.85 -9.90
C HIS A 30 11.11 13.69 -9.26
N GLU A 31 12.14 13.18 -9.92
CA GLU A 31 12.95 12.09 -9.40
C GLU A 31 14.41 12.29 -9.81
N HIS A 32 15.31 11.90 -8.93
CA HIS A 32 16.71 11.75 -9.28
C HIS A 32 17.33 10.55 -8.57
N GLY A 33 18.29 9.94 -9.24
CA GLY A 33 19.12 8.88 -8.70
C GLY A 33 20.59 9.25 -8.78
N ASP A 34 21.37 8.84 -7.79
CA ASP A 34 22.81 9.14 -7.70
C ASP A 34 23.71 8.11 -8.41
N GLY A 35 23.12 7.08 -9.05
CA GLY A 35 23.86 5.99 -9.69
C GLY A 35 24.43 4.93 -8.74
N HIS A 36 24.26 5.11 -7.43
CA HIS A 36 24.73 4.20 -6.38
C HIS A 36 23.59 3.48 -5.65
N GLY A 37 22.42 3.45 -6.28
CA GLY A 37 21.22 2.79 -5.74
C GLY A 37 20.45 3.66 -4.74
N HIS A 38 20.76 4.95 -4.63
CA HIS A 38 19.92 5.92 -3.94
C HIS A 38 19.08 6.68 -4.97
N VAL A 39 17.76 6.59 -4.81
CA VAL A 39 16.76 7.32 -5.60
C VAL A 39 15.87 8.08 -4.66
N GLN A 40 15.61 9.35 -4.95
CA GLN A 40 14.64 10.14 -4.23
C GLN A 40 13.76 10.93 -5.19
N GLY A 41 12.51 11.12 -4.81
CA GLY A 41 11.58 11.84 -5.64
C GLY A 41 10.29 12.19 -4.93
N ASN A 42 9.46 12.92 -5.66
CA ASN A 42 8.09 13.18 -5.30
C ASN A 42 7.19 13.09 -6.54
N TYR A 43 5.94 12.73 -6.31
CA TYR A 43 4.89 12.89 -7.29
C TYR A 43 3.60 13.29 -6.60
N GLY A 44 2.71 13.93 -7.34
CA GLY A 44 1.43 14.32 -6.81
C GLY A 44 0.44 14.74 -7.88
N PHE A 45 -0.81 14.83 -7.46
CA PHE A 45 -1.88 15.38 -8.27
C PHE A 45 -2.87 16.17 -7.43
N THR A 46 -3.64 17.03 -8.08
CA THR A 46 -4.85 17.65 -7.55
C THR A 46 -5.90 17.69 -8.65
N ASP A 47 -7.09 17.15 -8.39
CA ASP A 47 -8.19 17.19 -9.35
C ASP A 47 -9.05 18.46 -9.20
N HIS A 48 -9.99 18.66 -10.12
CA HIS A 48 -10.92 19.78 -10.13
C HIS A 48 -11.87 19.84 -8.91
N ARG A 49 -11.96 18.77 -8.10
CA ARG A 49 -12.75 18.70 -6.86
C ARG A 49 -11.90 19.02 -5.63
N GLY A 50 -10.61 19.32 -5.82
CA GLY A 50 -9.66 19.54 -4.74
C GLY A 50 -9.18 18.25 -4.06
N ILE A 51 -9.46 17.08 -4.64
CA ILE A 51 -8.87 15.82 -4.18
C ILE A 51 -7.40 15.81 -4.61
N HIS A 52 -6.50 15.54 -3.67
CA HIS A 52 -5.08 15.57 -3.88
C HIS A 52 -4.37 14.41 -3.20
N ARG A 53 -3.22 14.07 -3.78
CA ARG A 53 -2.22 13.19 -3.19
C ARG A 53 -0.85 13.79 -3.45
N GLU A 54 -0.01 13.80 -2.44
CA GLU A 54 1.41 14.13 -2.52
C GLU A 54 2.21 12.99 -1.90
N VAL A 55 3.19 12.45 -2.63
CA VAL A 55 4.06 11.37 -2.17
C VAL A 55 5.50 11.81 -2.26
N HIS A 56 6.22 11.70 -1.14
CA HIS A 56 7.67 11.87 -1.06
C HIS A 56 8.29 10.52 -0.77
N TYR A 57 9.32 10.11 -1.52
CA TYR A 57 9.93 8.79 -1.36
C TYR A 57 11.45 8.80 -1.48
N VAL A 58 12.05 7.81 -0.82
CA VAL A 58 13.47 7.46 -0.91
C VAL A 58 13.57 5.95 -1.07
N ALA A 59 14.38 5.51 -2.01
CA ALA A 59 14.84 4.13 -2.13
C ALA A 59 16.36 4.11 -1.98
N ASP A 60 16.86 3.33 -1.03
CA ASP A 60 18.30 3.14 -0.79
C ASP A 60 18.57 1.79 -0.12
N LYS A 61 19.74 1.63 0.52
CA LYS A 61 20.13 0.41 1.25
C LYS A 61 19.20 0.04 2.41
N GLN A 62 18.44 0.99 2.95
CA GLN A 62 17.44 0.76 4.00
C GLN A 62 16.05 0.41 3.40
N GLY A 63 15.98 0.13 2.09
CA GLY A 63 14.74 -0.21 1.40
C GLY A 63 14.01 1.01 0.83
N PHE A 64 12.75 0.81 0.47
CA PHE A 64 11.84 1.87 0.02
C PHE A 64 11.07 2.46 1.21
N ARG A 65 10.99 3.79 1.26
CA ARG A 65 10.27 4.51 2.32
C ARG A 65 9.56 5.70 1.70
N ALA A 66 8.34 5.97 2.13
CA ALA A 66 7.56 7.09 1.61
C ALA A 66 6.75 7.79 2.70
N THR A 67 6.41 9.05 2.44
CA THR A 67 5.38 9.80 3.16
C THR A 67 4.32 10.23 2.16
N VAL A 68 3.07 9.92 2.46
CA VAL A 68 1.90 10.24 1.64
C VAL A 68 1.05 11.23 2.39
N LYS A 69 0.66 12.33 1.75
CA LYS A 69 -0.37 13.25 2.21
C LYS A 69 -1.54 13.19 1.24
N THR A 70 -2.76 12.99 1.74
CA THR A 70 -3.94 12.84 0.86
C THR A 70 -5.23 13.25 1.56
N ASN A 71 -6.23 13.66 0.78
CA ASN A 71 -7.63 13.82 1.22
C ASN A 71 -8.59 12.86 0.50
N GLU A 72 -8.08 11.82 -0.15
CA GLU A 72 -8.88 10.88 -0.94
C GLU A 72 -9.83 10.07 -0.06
N PRO A 73 -11.14 10.02 -0.37
CA PRO A 73 -12.11 9.21 0.36
C PRO A 73 -11.68 7.74 0.45
N GLY A 74 -11.86 7.14 1.63
CA GLY A 74 -11.49 5.74 1.88
C GLY A 74 -10.01 5.51 2.20
N THR A 75 -9.20 6.57 2.31
CA THR A 75 -7.83 6.45 2.83
C THR A 75 -7.84 6.56 4.36
N ALA A 76 -7.36 5.52 5.03
CA ALA A 76 -7.16 5.50 6.48
C ALA A 76 -5.68 5.66 6.80
N ASN A 77 -5.34 6.27 7.94
CA ASN A 77 -3.98 6.38 8.46
C ASN A 77 -3.48 5.03 8.96
N GLN A 78 -3.28 4.11 8.04
CA GLN A 78 -2.57 2.87 8.23
C GLN A 78 -1.21 3.09 7.55
N ASP A 79 -0.13 2.74 8.24
CA ASP A 79 1.24 2.94 7.77
C ASP A 79 1.83 1.62 7.24
N PRO A 80 1.37 1.09 6.08
CA PRO A 80 1.86 -0.19 5.57
C PRO A 80 3.27 -0.04 5.00
N ALA A 81 4.05 -1.12 5.02
CA ALA A 81 5.27 -1.27 4.22
C ALA A 81 6.23 -0.07 4.26
N HIS A 82 6.47 0.51 5.44
CA HIS A 82 7.33 1.70 5.66
C HIS A 82 6.88 2.97 4.91
N VAL A 83 5.57 3.07 4.68
CA VAL A 83 4.90 4.29 4.22
C VAL A 83 4.25 4.95 5.41
N LYS A 84 4.46 6.27 5.58
CA LYS A 84 3.70 7.09 6.52
C LYS A 84 2.53 7.72 5.78
N LEU A 85 1.30 7.40 6.13
CA LEU A 85 0.12 7.96 5.47
C LEU A 85 -0.54 9.01 6.36
N HIS A 86 -0.62 10.23 5.86
CA HIS A 86 -1.29 11.37 6.47
C HIS A 86 -2.53 11.72 5.65
N SER A 87 -3.64 11.07 5.96
CA SER A 87 -4.96 11.32 5.40
C SER A 87 -5.77 12.27 6.27
N ASN A 88 -6.37 13.27 5.62
CA ASN A 88 -7.44 14.11 6.19
C ASN A 88 -8.78 13.88 5.46
N ALA A 89 -8.95 12.70 4.85
CA ALA A 89 -10.18 12.35 4.15
C ALA A 89 -11.40 12.43 5.08
N HIS A 90 -12.46 13.10 4.62
CA HIS A 90 -13.74 13.06 5.31
C HIS A 90 -14.30 11.65 5.19
N HIS A 91 -14.43 10.95 6.32
CA HIS A 91 -15.22 9.73 6.38
C HIS A 91 -16.63 10.10 5.95
N ALA A 92 -17.08 9.59 4.79
CA ALA A 92 -18.49 9.48 4.54
C ALA A 92 -19.04 8.60 5.67
N GLN A 93 -19.75 9.21 6.62
CA GLN A 93 -20.55 8.48 7.58
C GLN A 93 -21.47 7.59 6.76
N HIS A 94 -21.17 6.28 6.74
CA HIS A 94 -22.19 5.32 6.42
C HIS A 94 -23.30 5.53 7.46
N HIS A 95 -24.41 6.10 7.03
CA HIS A 95 -25.66 6.07 7.77
C HIS A 95 -26.06 4.59 7.92
N ASP A 96 -25.64 3.96 9.01
CA ASP A 96 -26.29 2.76 9.53
C ASP A 96 -27.64 3.17 10.11
N GLY A 97 -28.65 3.19 9.25
CA GLY A 97 -30.04 3.31 9.63
C GLY A 97 -30.59 1.97 10.15
N HIS A 98 -30.54 1.81 11.47
CA HIS A 98 -31.52 1.12 12.33
C HIS A 98 -31.64 -0.42 12.29
N HIS A 99 -31.32 -1.05 13.44
CA HIS A 99 -32.34 -1.75 14.25
C HIS A 99 -31.94 -1.75 15.73
N GLN A 100 -32.74 -1.07 16.55
CA GLN A 100 -32.75 -1.18 18.01
C GLN A 100 -33.65 -2.35 18.41
N GLN A 101 -33.21 -3.20 19.34
CA GLN A 101 -34.02 -3.74 20.44
C GLN A 101 -33.12 -4.46 21.47
N GLU A 102 -32.91 -3.74 22.57
CA GLU A 102 -32.79 -4.13 23.98
C GLU A 102 -32.29 -5.52 24.43
N HIS A 103 -31.30 -5.44 25.34
CA HIS A 103 -31.11 -6.21 26.58
C HIS A 103 -31.21 -7.74 26.53
N HIS A 104 -30.08 -8.45 26.74
CA HIS A 104 -29.96 -9.51 27.74
C HIS A 104 -28.50 -9.60 28.23
N GLN A 105 -28.32 -9.49 29.55
CA GLN A 105 -27.12 -9.82 30.31
C GLN A 105 -26.77 -11.30 30.10
N HIS A 106 -25.49 -11.68 29.98
CA HIS A 106 -24.97 -12.91 30.60
C HIS A 106 -23.42 -12.96 30.54
N HIS A 107 -22.86 -13.46 31.64
CA HIS A 107 -21.44 -13.62 31.96
C HIS A 107 -20.69 -14.68 31.14
N GLY A 108 -19.34 -14.62 31.19
CA GLY A 108 -18.40 -15.72 30.93
C GLY A 108 -17.22 -15.30 30.04
N HIS A 109 -16.07 -14.86 30.54
CA HIS A 109 -14.93 -15.68 31.03
C HIS A 109 -14.51 -16.84 30.11
N HIS A 110 -13.29 -16.70 29.56
CA HIS A 110 -12.23 -17.73 29.39
C HIS A 110 -12.16 -18.71 28.19
N HIS A 111 -10.92 -18.77 27.64
CA HIS A 111 -10.14 -19.92 27.12
C HIS A 111 -10.60 -20.59 25.79
N HIS A 112 -9.78 -20.53 24.73
CA HIS A 112 -8.64 -21.39 24.35
C HIS A 112 -9.04 -22.72 23.69
N GLY A 113 -8.70 -22.87 22.40
CA GLY A 113 -8.19 -24.15 21.89
C GLY A 113 -8.79 -24.69 20.60
N HIS A 114 -7.88 -24.91 19.65
CA HIS A 114 -7.70 -26.17 18.91
C HIS A 114 -8.08 -26.22 17.42
N VAL A 115 -7.06 -26.64 16.66
CA VAL A 115 -6.93 -26.85 15.22
C VAL A 115 -7.77 -28.04 14.74
N GLN A 116 -8.27 -27.99 13.50
CA GLN A 116 -8.42 -29.21 12.70
C GLN A 116 -8.07 -29.00 11.22
N VAL A 117 -6.93 -29.58 10.85
CA VAL A 117 -6.44 -29.85 9.49
C VAL A 117 -7.38 -30.84 8.78
N HIS A 118 -7.77 -30.54 7.54
CA HIS A 118 -8.40 -31.53 6.66
C HIS A 118 -7.45 -31.89 5.51
N HIS A 119 -6.84 -33.07 5.65
CA HIS A 119 -6.13 -33.82 4.61
C HIS A 119 -7.13 -34.39 3.61
N GLN A 120 -6.84 -34.29 2.31
CA GLN A 120 -7.59 -34.95 1.25
C GLN A 120 -6.73 -36.07 0.66
N GLN A 121 -7.06 -37.32 0.96
CA GLN A 121 -6.55 -38.49 0.22
C GLN A 121 -7.59 -39.62 0.22
N GLY A 122 -7.75 -40.24 -0.95
CA GLY A 122 -8.93 -41.02 -1.33
C GLY A 122 -9.03 -42.41 -0.71
N HIS A 123 -10.24 -42.97 -0.80
CA HIS A 123 -10.49 -44.39 -0.55
C HIS A 123 -11.49 -44.98 -1.53
N HIS A 124 -11.12 -46.16 -1.99
CA HIS A 124 -11.76 -47.04 -2.95
C HIS A 124 -13.15 -47.53 -2.51
N GLY A 125 -14.06 -47.66 -3.47
CA GLY A 125 -15.26 -48.48 -3.33
C GLY A 125 -14.95 -49.97 -3.62
N HIS A 126 -15.47 -50.86 -2.77
CA HIS A 126 -15.58 -52.29 -3.01
C HIS A 126 -16.99 -52.76 -2.60
N HIS A 127 -17.69 -53.37 -3.57
CA HIS A 127 -18.64 -54.49 -3.51
C HIS A 127 -19.84 -54.50 -2.52
N HIS A 128 -21.07 -54.68 -3.04
CA HIS A 128 -21.88 -55.91 -2.87
C HIS A 128 -23.26 -55.78 -3.58
N GLY A 129 -23.75 -56.86 -4.21
CA GLY A 129 -25.14 -56.99 -4.68
C GLY A 129 -25.28 -57.74 -5.99
#